data_AF-D1CT58-F1
#
_entry.id   AF-D1CT58-F1
#
_cell.length_a   1.000
_cell.length_b   1.000
_cell.length_c   1.000
_cell.angle_alpha   90.00
_cell.angle_beta   90.00
_cell.angle_gamma   90.00
#
_symmetry.space_group_name_H-M   'P 1'
#
loop_
_entity.id
_entity.type
_entity.pdbx_description
1 polymer ?
#
loop_
_entity_poly.entity_id
_entity_poly.type
_entity_poly.pdbx_seq_one_letter_code
_entity_poly.pdbx_strand_id
1 'polypeptide(L)'
;LHLVDSRLDKMTVAYEDVLLGSRVFKHEGMSWDVLATFPNDKFDWIYIDAAHDYAAVKKDLEQACRVVKPGGYVICNDYTTWSWSEGVAYGVVAAVNEYVNERKWPVRYLALNHMGYHDLAFQRPSTTRPSHDAASRNACECRRKSTSIWGLTRVIRSLHSWLITPTMRRGD
;
A
#
# COMPACT_ATOMS: atom_id res chain seq x y z
N LEU A 1 -10.75 2.25 22.37
CA LEU A 1 -9.52 2.72 21.69
C LEU A 1 -8.32 2.24 22.49
N HIS A 2 -7.37 1.56 21.87
CA HIS A 2 -6.11 1.17 22.51
C HIS A 2 -5.00 2.04 21.91
N LEU A 3 -4.27 2.76 22.76
CA LEU A 3 -3.10 3.55 22.38
C LEU A 3 -1.86 2.80 22.84
N VAL A 4 -0.94 2.57 21.92
CA VAL A 4 0.30 1.82 22.18
C VAL A 4 1.46 2.71 21.78
N ASP A 5 2.38 2.96 22.70
CA ASP A 5 3.63 3.68 22.41
C ASP A 5 4.74 3.16 23.31
N SER A 6 5.97 3.25 22.83
CA SER A 6 7.17 3.01 23.64
C SER A 6 7.36 4.01 24.78
N ARG A 7 6.82 5.23 24.65
CA ARG A 7 7.03 6.36 25.55
C ARG A 7 5.78 7.23 25.66
N LEU A 8 4.87 6.83 26.56
CA LEU A 8 3.63 7.58 26.81
C LEU A 8 3.85 8.91 27.51
N ASP A 9 5.00 9.10 28.17
CA ASP A 9 5.42 10.35 28.80
C ASP A 9 5.57 11.51 27.79
N LYS A 10 5.79 11.18 26.52
CA LYS A 10 5.92 12.16 25.43
C LYS A 10 4.59 12.58 24.81
N MET A 11 3.46 12.00 25.23
CA MET A 11 2.16 12.41 24.73
C MET A 11 1.84 13.82 25.20
N THR A 12 1.69 14.74 24.26
CA THR A 12 1.36 16.16 24.53
C THR A 12 -0.12 16.37 24.87
N VAL A 13 -0.98 15.38 24.56
CA VAL A 13 -2.41 15.43 24.82
C VAL A 13 -2.71 14.74 26.15
N ALA A 14 -3.16 15.53 27.12
CA ALA A 14 -3.81 15.01 28.31
C ALA A 14 -5.24 14.58 27.98
N TYR A 15 -5.59 13.34 28.30
CA TYR A 15 -6.97 12.87 28.23
C TYR A 15 -7.63 13.12 29.59
N GLU A 16 -8.89 13.55 29.57
CA GLU A 16 -9.69 13.61 30.80
C GLU A 16 -9.76 12.22 31.45
N ASP A 17 -9.60 12.15 32.77
CA ASP A 17 -9.57 10.91 33.55
C ASP A 17 -10.82 10.03 33.30
N VAL A 18 -11.96 10.65 33.00
CA VAL A 18 -13.22 9.97 32.71
C VAL A 18 -13.14 9.08 31.47
N LEU A 19 -12.28 9.41 30.49
CA LEU A 19 -12.10 8.65 29.25
C LEU A 19 -11.04 7.54 29.39
N LEU A 20 -10.07 7.73 30.28
CA LEU A 20 -9.00 6.78 30.55
C LEU A 20 -9.56 5.55 31.27
N GLY A 21 -9.23 4.35 30.78
CA GLY A 21 -9.72 3.08 31.33
C GLY A 21 -11.16 2.72 30.99
N SER A 22 -12.01 3.69 30.61
CA SER A 22 -13.40 3.42 30.19
C SER A 22 -13.54 3.29 28.67
N ARG A 23 -12.84 4.13 27.91
CA ARG A 23 -12.90 4.19 26.43
C ARG A 23 -11.52 4.16 25.78
N VAL A 24 -10.51 4.71 26.47
CA VAL A 24 -9.13 4.79 26.01
C VAL A 24 -8.23 4.00 26.95
N PHE A 25 -7.55 2.99 26.41
CA PHE A 25 -6.60 2.14 27.14
C PHE A 25 -5.20 2.43 26.62
N LYS A 26 -4.29 2.85 27.50
CA LYS A 26 -2.90 3.10 27.17
C LYS A 26 -2.05 1.88 27.47
N HIS A 27 -1.10 1.56 26.60
CA HIS A 27 -0.16 0.46 26.74
C HIS A 27 1.22 1.01 26.43
N GLU A 28 2.14 0.91 27.40
CA GLU A 28 3.52 1.32 27.21
C GLU A 28 4.38 0.12 26.83
N GLY A 29 5.13 0.24 25.73
CA GLY A 29 6.03 -0.80 25.25
C GLY A 29 6.17 -0.80 23.73
N MET A 30 7.00 -1.71 23.22
CA MET A 30 7.10 -1.92 21.78
C MET A 30 5.77 -2.40 21.22
N SER A 31 5.35 -1.82 20.10
CA SER A 31 4.06 -2.07 19.47
C SER A 31 3.82 -3.54 19.16
N TRP A 32 4.79 -4.24 18.58
CA TRP A 32 4.68 -5.69 18.30
C TRP A 32 4.56 -6.54 19.57
N ASP A 33 5.25 -6.20 20.65
CA ASP A 33 5.21 -6.96 21.91
C ASP A 33 3.86 -6.78 22.61
N VAL A 34 3.34 -5.55 22.63
CA VAL A 34 2.00 -5.25 23.16
C VAL A 34 0.93 -5.94 22.30
N LEU A 35 1.02 -5.84 20.96
CA LEU A 35 0.07 -6.49 20.07
C LEU A 35 0.08 -8.02 20.22
N ALA A 36 1.24 -8.62 20.51
CA ALA A 36 1.38 -10.05 20.77
C ALA A 36 0.50 -10.53 21.96
N THR A 37 0.24 -9.66 22.94
CA THR A 37 -0.61 -9.98 24.11
C THR A 37 -2.10 -10.05 23.79
N PHE A 38 -2.54 -9.45 22.68
CA PHE A 38 -3.95 -9.45 22.31
C PHE A 38 -4.33 -10.73 21.54
N PRO A 39 -5.56 -11.24 21.76
CA PRO A 39 -6.08 -12.36 20.97
C PRO A 39 -6.22 -11.97 19.49
N ASN A 40 -6.19 -12.99 18.63
CA ASN A 40 -6.48 -12.84 17.21
C ASN A 40 -7.89 -12.24 17.01
N ASP A 41 -8.09 -11.57 15.88
CA ASP A 41 -9.42 -11.08 15.46
C ASP A 41 -10.12 -10.19 16.52
N LYS A 42 -9.35 -9.39 17.27
CA LYS A 42 -9.84 -8.51 18.32
C LYS A 42 -10.28 -7.15 17.81
N PHE A 43 -9.55 -6.56 16.86
CA PHE A 43 -9.72 -5.16 16.47
C PHE A 43 -10.41 -5.01 15.12
N ASP A 44 -11.29 -4.02 14.99
CA ASP A 44 -11.97 -3.70 13.73
C ASP A 44 -11.03 -2.93 12.77
N TRP A 45 -10.10 -2.16 13.33
CA TRP A 45 -9.07 -1.44 12.59
C TRP A 45 -7.84 -1.20 13.45
N ILE A 46 -6.69 -1.02 12.80
CA ILE A 46 -5.40 -0.69 13.43
C ILE A 46 -4.74 0.39 12.59
N TYR A 47 -4.24 1.43 13.25
CA TYR A 47 -3.43 2.49 12.65
C TYR A 47 -1.99 2.35 13.17
N ILE A 48 -1.03 2.25 12.26
CA ILE A 48 0.38 2.03 12.55
C ILE A 48 1.15 3.28 12.16
N ASP A 49 1.79 3.90 13.15
CA ASP A 49 2.82 4.94 12.98
C ASP A 49 4.07 4.45 13.72
N ALA A 50 4.90 3.69 13.02
CA ALA A 50 6.00 2.91 13.58
C ALA A 50 7.35 3.65 13.50
N ALA A 51 8.46 2.96 13.77
CA ALA A 51 9.83 3.51 13.67
C ALA A 51 10.33 3.77 12.23
N HIS A 52 9.42 3.75 11.24
CA HIS A 52 9.62 3.98 9.80
C HIS A 52 10.68 3.12 9.07
N ASP A 53 11.48 2.33 9.79
CA ASP A 53 12.39 1.34 9.21
C ASP A 53 11.64 0.05 8.81
N TYR A 54 12.19 -0.62 7.79
CA TYR A 54 11.56 -1.82 7.24
C TYR A 54 11.36 -2.93 8.27
N ALA A 55 12.35 -3.18 9.15
CA ALA A 55 12.33 -4.31 10.06
C ALA A 55 11.31 -4.11 11.20
N ALA A 56 11.22 -2.91 11.75
CA ALA A 56 10.21 -2.56 12.73
C ALA A 56 8.79 -2.63 12.14
N VAL A 57 8.57 -1.97 11.00
CA VAL A 57 7.26 -1.98 10.31
C VAL A 57 6.82 -3.40 10.00
N LYS A 58 7.74 -4.28 9.60
CA LYS A 58 7.43 -5.70 9.33
C LYS A 58 6.90 -6.44 10.56
N LYS A 59 7.48 -6.20 11.74
CA LYS A 59 7.04 -6.80 13.01
C LYS A 59 5.66 -6.28 13.42
N ASP A 60 5.42 -4.98 13.23
CA ASP A 60 4.12 -4.39 13.51
C ASP A 60 3.04 -4.94 12.59
N LEU A 61 3.32 -5.02 11.29
CA LEU A 61 2.41 -5.59 10.30
C LEU A 61 2.08 -7.06 10.60
N GLU A 62 3.05 -7.85 11.06
CA GLU A 62 2.84 -9.25 11.44
C GLU A 62 1.76 -9.37 12.52
N GLN A 63 1.90 -8.59 13.60
CA GLN A 63 0.98 -8.63 14.73
C GLN A 63 -0.34 -7.96 14.40
N ALA A 64 -0.33 -6.82 13.70
CA ALA A 64 -1.53 -6.11 13.29
C ALA A 64 -2.42 -6.98 12.39
N CYS A 65 -1.83 -7.67 11.41
CA CYS A 65 -2.59 -8.57 10.53
C CYS A 65 -3.17 -9.78 11.29
N ARG A 66 -2.55 -10.22 12.38
CA ARG A 66 -3.07 -11.30 13.23
C ARG A 66 -4.24 -10.85 14.10
N VAL A 67 -4.14 -9.67 14.71
CA VAL A 67 -5.13 -9.18 15.68
C VAL A 67 -6.32 -8.44 15.04
N VAL A 68 -6.21 -8.02 13.77
CA VAL A 68 -7.33 -7.41 13.04
C VAL A 68 -8.36 -8.46 12.61
N LYS A 69 -9.64 -8.18 12.81
CA LYS A 69 -10.75 -9.05 12.41
C LYS A 69 -10.81 -9.27 10.90
N PRO A 70 -11.38 -10.39 10.41
CA PRO A 70 -11.83 -10.48 9.03
C PRO A 70 -12.74 -9.31 8.64
N GLY A 71 -12.47 -8.68 7.51
CA GLY A 71 -13.15 -7.44 7.08
C GLY A 71 -12.60 -6.16 7.74
N GLY A 72 -11.70 -6.27 8.72
CA GLY A 72 -11.08 -5.13 9.37
C GLY A 72 -9.94 -4.52 8.56
N TYR A 73 -9.48 -3.34 9.01
CA TYR A 73 -8.52 -2.51 8.28
C TYR A 73 -7.17 -2.40 9.00
N VAL A 74 -6.10 -2.38 8.22
CA VAL A 74 -4.78 -1.98 8.69
C VAL A 74 -4.39 -0.74 7.89
N ILE A 75 -4.04 0.32 8.60
CA ILE A 75 -3.69 1.63 8.05
C ILE A 75 -2.26 1.91 8.46
N CYS A 76 -1.42 2.28 7.51
CA CYS A 76 -0.01 2.59 7.74
C CYS A 76 0.24 4.06 7.41
N ASN A 77 0.73 4.81 8.39
CA ASN A 77 1.23 6.17 8.23
C ASN A 77 2.52 6.19 7.40
N ASP A 78 2.84 7.34 6.82
CA ASP A 78 4.10 7.61 6.13
C ASP A 78 4.44 6.59 5.04
N TYR A 79 3.46 6.26 4.20
CA TYR A 79 3.62 5.51 2.97
C TYR A 79 4.40 6.33 1.91
N THR A 80 5.66 6.61 2.23
CA THR A 80 6.69 7.25 1.41
C THR A 80 7.98 6.44 1.49
N THR A 81 8.85 6.59 0.49
CA THR A 81 10.19 5.98 0.47
C THR A 81 11.25 6.87 1.08
N TRP A 82 10.97 8.17 1.28
CA TRP A 82 11.93 9.15 1.76
C TRP A 82 11.23 10.24 2.59
N SER A 83 11.81 10.55 3.74
CA SER A 83 11.41 11.68 4.58
C SER A 83 12.34 12.85 4.32
N TRP A 84 11.79 13.92 3.73
CA TRP A 84 12.57 15.14 3.47
C TRP A 84 12.82 15.93 4.76
N SER A 85 11.94 15.80 5.77
CA SER A 85 12.08 16.45 7.06
C SER A 85 13.15 15.82 7.92
N GLU A 86 13.30 14.49 7.84
CA GLU A 86 14.31 13.75 8.62
C GLU A 86 15.58 13.46 7.82
N GLY A 87 15.52 13.57 6.49
CA GLY A 87 16.66 13.30 5.61
C GLY A 87 17.04 11.82 5.55
N VAL A 88 16.08 10.92 5.77
CA VAL A 88 16.32 9.47 5.82
C VAL A 88 15.35 8.71 4.90
N ALA A 89 15.79 7.54 4.44
CA ALA A 89 14.95 6.62 3.67
C ALA A 89 13.99 5.87 4.59
N TYR A 90 12.73 5.74 4.16
CA TYR A 90 11.71 5.00 4.88
C TYR A 90 11.53 3.60 4.28
N GLY A 91 11.36 2.62 5.17
CA GLY A 91 11.09 1.23 4.82
C GLY A 91 9.60 0.88 4.71
N VAL A 92 8.71 1.83 5.00
CA VAL A 92 7.25 1.62 5.08
C VAL A 92 6.69 1.06 3.77
N VAL A 93 6.98 1.71 2.63
CA VAL A 93 6.47 1.31 1.31
C VAL A 93 6.89 -0.12 0.95
N ALA A 94 8.14 -0.49 1.24
CA ALA A 94 8.65 -1.83 0.97
C ALA A 94 7.94 -2.88 1.84
N ALA A 95 7.87 -2.65 3.16
CA ALA A 95 7.24 -3.58 4.09
C ALA A 95 5.74 -3.77 3.81
N VAL A 96 5.01 -2.68 3.56
CA VAL A 96 3.57 -2.71 3.28
C VAL A 96 3.29 -3.43 1.95
N ASN A 97 4.02 -3.12 0.89
CA ASN A 97 3.82 -3.79 -0.40
C ASN A 97 4.15 -5.27 -0.35
N GLU A 98 5.20 -5.67 0.35
CA GLU A 98 5.53 -7.08 0.58
C GLU A 98 4.37 -7.80 1.27
N TYR A 99 3.87 -7.26 2.38
CA TYR A 99 2.75 -7.85 3.13
C TYR A 99 1.45 -7.93 2.34
N VAL A 100 1.08 -6.85 1.64
CA VAL A 100 -0.10 -6.80 0.79
C VAL A 100 0.00 -7.84 -0.33
N ASN A 101 1.17 -7.97 -0.96
CA ASN A 101 1.40 -8.91 -2.04
C ASN A 101 1.46 -10.36 -1.57
N GLU A 102 2.06 -10.65 -0.42
CA GLU A 102 2.14 -11.99 0.17
C GLU A 102 0.74 -12.47 0.59
N ARG A 103 -0.02 -11.63 1.29
CA ARG A 103 -1.33 -12.00 1.83
C ARG A 103 -2.48 -11.87 0.83
N LYS A 104 -2.26 -11.18 -0.29
CA LYS A 104 -3.30 -10.84 -1.28
C LYS A 104 -4.47 -10.06 -0.68
N TRP A 105 -4.17 -9.18 0.28
CA TRP A 105 -5.20 -8.34 0.89
C TRP A 105 -5.44 -7.10 0.01
N PRO A 106 -6.69 -6.74 -0.30
CA PRO A 106 -6.97 -5.59 -1.15
C PRO A 106 -6.59 -4.28 -0.44
N VAL A 107 -5.85 -3.43 -1.15
CA VAL A 107 -5.73 -2.00 -0.82
C VAL A 107 -7.09 -1.35 -1.06
N ARG A 108 -7.57 -0.58 -0.09
CA ARG A 108 -8.90 0.05 -0.14
C ARG A 108 -8.82 1.56 -0.27
N TYR A 109 -7.91 2.18 0.46
CA TYR A 109 -7.82 3.64 0.52
C TYR A 109 -6.37 4.09 0.50
N LEU A 110 -6.15 5.25 -0.11
CA LEU A 110 -4.90 5.99 -0.09
C LEU A 110 -5.26 7.42 0.29
N ALA A 111 -4.81 7.89 1.45
CA ALA A 111 -5.00 9.25 1.90
C ALA A 111 -3.82 10.11 1.44
N LEU A 112 -4.12 11.21 0.73
CA LEU A 112 -3.10 12.07 0.16
C LEU A 112 -2.74 13.20 1.13
N ASN A 113 -1.48 13.25 1.53
CA ASN A 113 -0.88 14.38 2.23
C ASN A 113 -0.14 15.28 1.24
N HIS A 114 -0.31 16.60 1.38
CA HIS A 114 0.34 17.61 0.54
C HIS A 114 1.88 17.56 0.54
N MET A 115 2.50 17.00 1.58
CA MET A 115 3.95 16.87 1.73
C MET A 115 4.47 15.49 1.30
N GLY A 116 3.61 14.60 0.78
CA GLY A 116 3.99 13.26 0.32
C GLY A 116 3.97 12.17 1.41
N TYR A 117 3.69 12.52 2.66
CA TYR A 117 3.49 11.57 3.77
C TYR A 117 2.09 10.95 3.71
N HIS A 118 1.88 10.08 2.71
CA HIS A 118 0.58 9.46 2.44
C HIS A 118 0.25 8.35 3.43
N ASP A 119 -1.03 8.07 3.64
CA ASP A 119 -1.45 6.90 4.42
C ASP A 119 -2.07 5.86 3.50
N LEU A 120 -1.68 4.59 3.68
CA LEU A 120 -2.25 3.48 2.93
C LEU A 120 -3.10 2.60 3.85
N ALA A 121 -4.34 2.32 3.45
CA ALA A 121 -5.21 1.37 4.12
C ALA A 121 -5.48 0.15 3.26
N PHE A 122 -5.23 -1.03 3.80
CA PHE A 122 -5.57 -2.32 3.20
C PHE A 122 -6.43 -3.14 4.16
N GLN A 123 -7.24 -4.04 3.60
CA GLN A 123 -8.31 -4.71 4.34
C GLN A 123 -8.10 -6.21 4.36
N ARG A 124 -8.28 -6.83 5.53
CA ARG A 124 -8.37 -8.29 5.63
C ARG A 124 -9.64 -8.78 4.91
N PRO A 125 -9.57 -9.74 3.99
CA PRO A 125 -10.76 -10.31 3.37
C PRO A 125 -11.77 -10.81 4.41
N SER A 126 -13.05 -10.51 4.22
CA SER A 126 -14.12 -11.00 5.08
C SER A 126 -14.30 -12.51 4.91
N THR A 127 -14.67 -13.21 5.98
CA THR A 127 -15.04 -14.63 5.94
C THR A 127 -16.40 -14.85 5.28
N THR A 128 -17.25 -13.83 5.26
CA THR A 128 -18.46 -13.80 4.45
C THR A 128 -18.08 -13.57 2.99
N ARG A 129 -18.39 -14.55 2.13
CA ARG A 129 -18.31 -14.39 0.67
C ARG A 129 -19.07 -13.12 0.27
N PRO A 130 -18.44 -12.14 -0.38
CA PRO A 130 -19.19 -11.11 -1.08
C PRO A 130 -19.96 -11.82 -2.20
N SER A 131 -21.29 -11.77 -2.14
CA SER A 131 -22.15 -12.27 -3.23
C SER A 131 -21.96 -11.52 -4.55
N HIS A 132 -21.17 -10.42 -4.56
CA HIS A 132 -20.99 -9.54 -5.71
C HIS A 132 -19.63 -9.64 -6.43
N ASP A 133 -18.63 -10.37 -5.90
CA ASP A 133 -17.29 -10.45 -6.52
C ASP A 133 -17.15 -11.50 -7.63
N ALA A 134 -18.23 -12.18 -8.01
CA ALA A 134 -18.24 -13.04 -9.19
C ALA A 134 -18.09 -12.23 -10.51
N ALA A 135 -18.40 -10.94 -10.51
CA ALA A 135 -18.36 -10.10 -11.70
C ALA A 135 -16.95 -9.58 -12.07
N SER A 136 -16.04 -9.46 -11.10
CA SER A 136 -14.69 -8.90 -11.35
C SER A 136 -13.70 -9.91 -11.92
N ARG A 137 -13.98 -11.22 -11.82
CA ARG A 137 -13.12 -12.27 -12.43
C ARG A 137 -13.25 -12.35 -13.95
N ASN A 138 -14.29 -11.77 -14.54
CA ASN A 138 -14.51 -11.77 -16.00
C ASN A 138 -14.09 -10.45 -16.69
N ALA A 139 -13.54 -9.47 -15.96
CA ALA A 139 -13.15 -8.18 -16.54
C ALA A 139 -11.71 -8.16 -17.07
N CYS A 140 -10.90 -9.20 -16.83
CA CYS A 140 -9.53 -9.32 -17.34
C CYS A 140 -9.41 -10.25 -18.56
N GLU A 141 -10.45 -10.33 -19.38
CA GLU A 141 -10.36 -10.89 -20.72
C GLU A 141 -10.40 -9.75 -21.74
N CYS A 142 -9.34 -8.93 -21.72
CA CYS A 142 -9.06 -7.96 -22.77
C CYS A 142 -8.74 -8.74 -24.04
N ARG A 143 -9.81 -9.02 -24.78
CA ARG A 143 -9.92 -9.63 -26.10
C ARG A 143 -8.67 -9.35 -26.98
N ARG A 144 -7.74 -10.30 -27.02
CA ARG A 144 -6.76 -10.43 -28.10
C ARG A 144 -7.51 -10.80 -29.38
N LYS A 145 -8.07 -9.83 -30.09
CA LYS A 145 -8.36 -10.01 -31.52
C LYS A 145 -7.03 -9.96 -32.25
N SER A 146 -6.39 -11.12 -32.36
CA SER A 146 -5.36 -11.39 -33.35
C SER A 146 -6.00 -11.27 -34.74
N THR A 147 -5.90 -10.11 -35.38
CA THR A 147 -6.06 -10.02 -36.83
C THR A 147 -4.82 -10.64 -37.46
N SER A 148 -4.97 -11.86 -37.96
CA SER A 148 -4.01 -12.54 -38.81
C SER A 148 -3.74 -11.73 -40.07
N ILE A 149 -2.54 -11.16 -40.20
CA ILE A 149 -2.05 -10.58 -41.45
C ILE A 149 -1.46 -11.73 -42.27
N TRP A 150 -2.31 -12.39 -43.05
CA TRP A 150 -1.95 -13.14 -44.24
C TRP A 150 -3.08 -12.99 -45.24
N GLY A 151 -2.91 -12.10 -46.21
CA GLY A 151 -3.87 -11.89 -47.29
C GLY A 151 -3.55 -10.67 -48.14
N LEU A 152 -3.09 -10.94 -49.36
CA LEU A 152 -3.08 -10.08 -50.56
C LEU A 152 -1.88 -9.15 -50.79
N THR A 153 -0.91 -9.77 -51.45
CA THR A 153 0.01 -9.20 -52.43
C THR A 153 -0.71 -8.48 -53.60
N ARG A 154 -0.13 -7.34 -54.02
CA ARG A 154 0.06 -6.86 -55.41
C ARG A 154 -1.06 -6.02 -56.09
N VAL A 155 -0.79 -4.71 -56.29
CA VAL A 155 -0.90 -3.90 -57.55
C VAL A 155 -0.13 -2.56 -57.32
N ILE A 156 1.12 -2.41 -57.78
CA ILE A 156 1.63 -1.62 -58.93
C ILE A 156 1.49 -0.07 -58.86
N ARG A 157 2.67 0.57 -58.67
CA ARG A 157 3.32 1.78 -59.28
C ARG A 157 2.61 3.15 -59.42
N SER A 158 3.51 4.16 -59.43
CA SER A 158 3.42 5.56 -59.91
C SER A 158 2.95 6.58 -58.85
N LEU A 159 3.60 7.73 -58.57
CA LEU A 159 4.58 8.57 -59.29
C LEU A 159 5.21 9.63 -58.35
N HIS A 160 6.42 10.08 -58.72
CA HIS A 160 7.09 11.37 -58.47
C HIS A 160 7.78 11.72 -57.13
N SER A 161 9.10 11.48 -57.17
CA SER A 161 10.24 12.25 -56.67
C SER A 161 10.03 13.75 -56.43
N TRP A 162 10.53 14.28 -55.30
CA TRP A 162 11.40 15.47 -55.16
C TRP A 162 12.24 15.27 -53.89
N LEU A 163 13.56 14.99 -54.02
CA LEU A 163 14.70 15.87 -53.69
C LEU A 163 14.63 16.42 -52.24
N ILE A 164 15.61 16.20 -51.35
CA ILE A 164 17.00 16.68 -51.40
C ILE A 164 17.87 15.86 -50.41
N THR A 165 19.03 15.39 -50.84
CA THR A 165 20.25 15.32 -49.99
C THR A 165 21.35 16.07 -50.74
N PRO A 166 22.34 16.66 -50.04
CA PRO A 166 23.61 15.94 -50.03
C PRO A 166 24.44 16.11 -48.74
N THR A 167 25.04 14.98 -48.35
CA THR A 167 26.43 14.78 -47.91
C THR A 167 27.08 15.74 -46.89
N MET A 168 27.51 15.17 -45.76
CA MET A 168 28.78 15.57 -45.16
C MET A 168 29.51 14.32 -44.64
N ARG A 169 30.53 13.89 -45.40
CA ARG A 169 31.63 13.05 -44.89
C ARG A 169 32.57 13.97 -44.11
N ARG A 170 33.06 13.52 -42.96
CA ARG A 170 34.46 13.69 -42.52
C ARG A 170 34.84 12.47 -41.68
N GLY A 171 35.80 11.70 -42.18
CA GLY A 171 36.83 11.10 -41.33
C GLY A 171 38.09 11.93 -41.51
N ASP A 172 39.01 11.84 -40.53
CA ASP A 172 40.44 12.21 -40.54
C ASP A 172 40.87 13.49 -41.29
#